data_AF-A0A858BBQ1-F1
#
_entry.id   AF-A0A858BBQ1-F1
#
_cell.length_a   1.000
_cell.length_b   1.000
_cell.length_c   1.000
_cell.angle_alpha   90.00
_cell.angle_beta   90.00
_cell.angle_gamma   90.00
#
_symmetry.space_group_name_H-M   'P 1'
#
loop_
_entity.id
_entity.type
_entity.pdbx_description
1 polymer ?
#
loop_
_entity_poly.entity_id
_entity_poly.type
_entity_poly.pdbx_seq_one_letter_code
_entity_poly.pdbx_strand_id
1 'polypeptide(L)'
;VVCHHTNPRFVPFPLRYACEFLMQVFGVQVNREVELAAQTTEKHILQTQTVLCDMLLRDAPVAIVTHSPNVMDLVKCDGAALYYRKKFWLLGVTPTEAQIKDITEWLLEYHGEST
;
A
#
# COMPACT_ATOMS: atom_id res chain seq x y z
N VAL A 1 0.95 -0.62 -28.09
CA VAL A 1 2.37 -0.61 -28.53
C VAL A 1 2.51 0.33 -29.73
N VAL A 2 3.58 1.10 -29.79
CA VAL A 2 3.88 2.01 -30.91
C VAL A 2 5.22 1.63 -31.50
N CYS A 3 5.33 1.61 -32.83
CA CYS A 3 6.54 1.26 -33.56
C CYS A 3 6.96 2.41 -34.47
N HIS A 4 8.24 2.78 -34.46
CA HIS A 4 8.80 3.82 -35.32
C HIS A 4 9.86 3.25 -36.27
N HIS A 5 9.97 3.86 -37.45
CA HIS A 5 11.06 3.63 -38.38
C HIS A 5 11.56 4.96 -38.93
N THR A 6 12.88 5.08 -39.09
CA THR A 6 13.55 6.27 -39.62
C THR A 6 13.26 6.57 -41.10
N ASN A 7 12.63 5.64 -41.83
CA ASN A 7 12.33 5.76 -43.26
C ASN A 7 10.90 5.24 -43.51
N PRO A 8 10.23 5.64 -44.61
CA PRO A 8 8.93 5.10 -44.98
C PRO A 8 8.97 3.58 -45.05
N ARG A 9 8.14 2.92 -44.25
CA ARG A 9 8.05 1.45 -44.19
C ARG A 9 6.62 0.99 -44.28
N PHE A 10 6.31 0.26 -45.34
CA PHE A 10 5.05 -0.46 -45.47
C PHE A 10 5.12 -1.78 -44.69
N VAL A 11 4.07 -2.09 -43.91
CA VAL A 11 3.93 -3.37 -43.22
C VAL A 11 2.66 -4.07 -43.74
N PRO A 12 2.78 -5.23 -44.41
CA PRO A 12 1.64 -5.91 -45.00
C PRO A 12 0.68 -6.40 -43.92
N PHE A 13 -0.61 -6.49 -44.28
CA PHE A 13 -1.69 -6.84 -43.36
C PHE A 13 -1.45 -8.13 -42.54
N PRO A 14 -0.99 -9.26 -43.13
CA PRO A 14 -0.78 -10.49 -42.36
C PRO A 14 0.21 -10.32 -41.20
N LEU A 15 1.26 -9.50 -41.37
CA LEU A 15 2.22 -9.22 -40.31
C LEU A 15 1.59 -8.34 -39.22
N ARG A 16 0.80 -7.32 -39.59
CA ARG A 16 0.09 -6.49 -38.61
C ARG A 16 -0.90 -7.32 -37.78
N TYR A 17 -1.61 -8.24 -38.41
CA TYR A 17 -2.55 -9.14 -37.73
C TYR A 17 -1.83 -10.11 -36.78
N ALA A 18 -0.69 -10.67 -37.19
CA ALA A 18 0.13 -11.49 -36.30
C ALA A 18 0.63 -10.69 -35.08
N CYS A 19 1.07 -9.44 -35.28
CA CYS A 19 1.44 -8.55 -34.19
C CYS A 19 0.26 -8.23 -33.27
N GLU A 20 -0.93 -8.01 -33.81
CA GLU A 20 -2.14 -7.78 -33.02
C GLU A 20 -2.45 -8.97 -32.11
N PHE A 21 -2.44 -10.19 -32.66
CA PHE A 21 -2.65 -11.41 -31.86
C PHE A 21 -1.60 -11.55 -30.75
N LEU A 22 -0.33 -11.32 -31.06
CA LEU A 22 0.73 -11.32 -30.06
C LEU A 22 0.45 -10.31 -28.93
N MET A 23 -0.05 -9.12 -29.27
CA MET A 23 -0.38 -8.09 -28.28
C MET A 23 -1.59 -8.44 -27.43
N GLN A 24 -2.58 -9.14 -27.98
CA GLN A 24 -3.70 -9.67 -27.22
C GLN A 24 -3.22 -10.68 -26.17
N VAL A 25 -2.38 -11.64 -26.58
CA VAL A 25 -1.80 -12.65 -25.65
C VAL A 25 -0.93 -11.97 -24.60
N PHE A 26 -0.11 -11.00 -24.99
CA PHE A 26 0.70 -10.22 -24.06
C PHE A 26 -0.15 -9.48 -23.02
N GLY A 27 -1.26 -8.85 -23.45
CA GLY A 27 -2.19 -8.18 -22.55
C GLY A 27 -2.79 -9.12 -21.50
N VAL A 28 -3.16 -10.34 -21.89
CA VAL A 28 -3.64 -11.37 -20.94
C VAL A 28 -2.57 -11.74 -19.91
N GLN A 29 -1.32 -11.92 -20.34
CA GLN A 29 -0.22 -12.25 -19.41
C GLN A 29 0.06 -11.10 -18.44
N VAL A 30 0.10 -9.85 -18.93
CA VAL A 30 0.30 -8.68 -18.07
C VAL A 30 -0.82 -8.55 -17.03
N ASN A 31 -2.08 -8.71 -17.44
CA ASN A 31 -3.20 -8.67 -16.50
C ASN A 31 -3.07 -9.75 -15.41
N ARG A 32 -2.68 -10.98 -15.81
CA ARG A 32 -2.44 -12.06 -14.85
C ARG A 32 -1.34 -11.72 -13.84
N GLU A 33 -0.23 -11.14 -14.30
CA GLU A 33 0.86 -10.71 -13.40
C GLU A 33 0.40 -9.61 -12.43
N VAL A 34 -0.41 -8.65 -12.91
CA VAL A 34 -1.00 -7.60 -12.07
C VAL A 34 -1.94 -8.20 -11.01
N GLU A 35 -2.80 -9.14 -11.41
CA GLU A 35 -3.71 -9.85 -10.50
C GLU A 35 -2.94 -10.66 -9.44
N LEU A 36 -1.90 -11.39 -9.84
CA LEU A 36 -1.06 -12.15 -8.92
C LEU A 36 -0.31 -11.25 -7.93
N ALA A 37 0.18 -10.10 -8.39
CA ALA A 37 0.80 -9.11 -7.52
C ALA A 37 -0.21 -8.57 -6.48
N ALA A 38 -1.42 -8.22 -6.92
CA ALA A 38 -2.50 -7.76 -6.04
C ALA A 38 -2.89 -8.83 -5.01
N GLN A 39 -3.07 -10.08 -5.44
CA GLN A 39 -3.38 -11.21 -4.54
C GLN A 39 -2.27 -11.42 -3.50
N THR A 40 -1.00 -11.29 -3.90
CA THR A 40 0.14 -11.44 -2.98
C THR A 40 0.13 -10.35 -1.92
N THR A 41 -0.12 -9.10 -2.32
CA THR A 41 -0.26 -7.97 -1.39
C THR A 41 -1.45 -8.15 -0.45
N GLU A 42 -2.62 -8.54 -0.95
CA GLU A 42 -3.81 -8.78 -0.13
C GLU A 42 -3.58 -9.89 0.90
N LYS A 43 -2.95 -11.00 0.47
CA LYS A 43 -2.59 -12.09 1.38
C LYS A 43 -1.64 -11.61 2.49
N HIS A 44 -0.63 -10.81 2.15
CA HIS A 44 0.29 -10.24 3.14
C HIS A 44 -0.46 -9.33 4.13
N ILE A 45 -1.34 -8.46 3.64
CA ILE A 45 -2.17 -7.58 4.47
C ILE A 45 -3.02 -8.40 5.44
N LEU A 46 -3.72 -9.44 4.97
CA LEU A 46 -4.57 -10.28 5.82
C LEU A 46 -3.76 -11.03 6.89
N GLN A 47 -2.57 -11.52 6.54
CA GLN A 47 -1.66 -12.18 7.49
C GLN A 47 -1.19 -11.22 8.58
N THR A 48 -0.70 -10.04 8.19
CA THR A 48 -0.26 -9.00 9.13
C THR A 48 -1.41 -8.52 10.01
N GLN A 49 -2.59 -8.26 9.43
CA GLN A 49 -3.78 -7.86 10.18
C GLN A 49 -4.18 -8.91 11.22
N THR A 50 -4.13 -10.19 10.87
CA THR A 50 -4.46 -11.28 11.81
C THR A 50 -3.54 -11.25 13.03
N VAL A 51 -2.22 -11.08 12.80
CA VAL A 51 -1.24 -11.01 13.89
C VAL A 51 -1.44 -9.76 14.75
N LEU A 52 -1.64 -8.59 14.13
CA LEU A 52 -1.86 -7.34 14.87
C LEU A 52 -3.18 -7.36 15.66
N CYS A 53 -4.24 -7.96 15.13
CA CYS A 53 -5.49 -8.17 15.86
C CYS A 53 -5.29 -9.08 17.07
N ASP A 54 -4.53 -10.17 16.95
CA ASP A 54 -4.22 -11.05 18.08
C ASP A 54 -3.41 -10.32 19.17
N MET A 55 -2.43 -9.50 18.77
CA MET A 55 -1.68 -8.63 19.70
C MET A 55 -2.60 -7.64 20.43
N LEU A 56 -3.57 -7.02 19.74
CA LEU A 56 -4.51 -6.11 20.38
C LEU A 56 -5.44 -6.80 21.40
N LEU A 57 -5.77 -8.07 21.17
CA LEU A 57 -6.66 -8.83 22.04
C LEU A 57 -5.95 -9.43 23.26
N ARG A 58 -4.67 -9.80 23.11
CA ARG A 58 -3.90 -10.49 24.16
C ARG A 58 -2.93 -9.59 24.91
N ASP A 59 -2.34 -8.61 24.23
CA ASP A 59 -1.33 -7.70 24.77
C ASP A 59 -1.91 -6.29 24.99
N ALA A 60 -1.05 -5.36 25.38
CA ALA A 60 -1.42 -3.95 25.47
C ALA A 60 -1.46 -3.31 24.06
N PRO A 61 -2.31 -2.28 23.83
CA PRO A 61 -2.43 -1.60 22.53
C PRO A 61 -1.13 -1.01 21.97
N VAL A 62 -0.10 -0.88 22.80
CA VAL A 62 1.24 -0.46 22.40
C VAL A 62 1.97 -1.51 21.55
N ALA A 63 1.63 -2.80 21.69
CA ALA A 63 2.33 -3.91 21.04
C ALA A 63 2.36 -3.78 19.51
N ILE A 64 1.30 -3.24 18.90
CA ILE A 64 1.23 -3.02 17.44
C ILE A 64 2.23 -2.00 16.90
N VAL A 65 2.87 -1.22 17.79
CA VAL A 65 3.93 -0.26 17.44
C VAL A 65 5.29 -0.77 17.89
N THR A 66 5.36 -1.46 19.04
CA THR A 66 6.65 -1.85 19.64
C THR A 66 7.17 -3.21 19.21
N HIS A 67 6.34 -4.11 18.67
CA HIS A 67 6.74 -5.45 18.24
C HIS A 67 6.91 -5.54 16.71
N SER A 68 7.28 -6.71 16.21
CA SER A 68 7.29 -7.01 14.77
C SER A 68 6.46 -8.29 14.51
N PRO A 69 5.57 -8.31 13.49
CA PRO A 69 5.22 -7.17 12.63
C PRO A 69 4.51 -6.04 13.39
N ASN A 70 4.58 -4.82 12.87
CA ASN A 70 3.93 -3.61 13.41
C ASN A 70 2.98 -2.97 12.40
N VAL A 71 2.35 -1.86 12.78
CA VAL A 71 1.39 -1.12 11.96
C VAL A 71 1.96 -0.63 10.61
N MET A 72 3.27 -0.38 10.50
CA MET A 72 3.91 0.00 9.24
C MET A 72 4.09 -1.18 8.28
N ASP A 73 4.02 -2.42 8.76
CA ASP A 73 3.99 -3.62 7.92
C ASP A 73 2.59 -3.86 7.31
N LEU A 74 1.55 -3.24 7.92
CA LEU A 74 0.17 -3.30 7.43
C LEU A 74 -0.11 -2.20 6.39
N VAL A 75 0.36 -0.98 6.67
CA VAL A 75 0.17 0.19 5.80
C VAL A 75 1.52 0.72 5.38
N LYS A 76 1.74 0.83 4.06
CA LYS A 76 2.98 1.41 3.53
C LYS A 76 3.05 2.90 3.89
N CYS A 77 3.87 3.23 4.88
CA CYS A 77 4.15 4.60 5.31
C CYS A 77 5.60 4.76 5.74
N ASP A 78 6.05 6.02 5.86
CA ASP A 78 7.39 6.36 6.32
C ASP A 78 7.50 6.42 7.86
N GLY A 79 6.36 6.52 8.55
CA GLY A 79 6.28 6.48 10.00
C GLY A 79 4.86 6.30 10.54
N ALA A 80 4.77 5.97 11.82
CA ALA A 80 3.53 5.79 12.56
C ALA A 80 3.70 6.30 14.00
N ALA A 81 2.62 6.83 14.57
CA ALA A 81 2.59 7.28 15.96
C ALA A 81 1.32 6.78 16.66
N LEU A 82 1.48 6.25 17.88
CA LEU A 82 0.37 5.96 18.79
C LEU A 82 0.39 6.98 19.93
N TYR A 83 -0.70 7.72 20.07
CA TYR A 83 -0.94 8.58 21.23
C TYR A 83 -2.05 7.97 22.09
N TYR A 84 -1.69 7.40 23.23
CA TYR A 84 -2.62 6.71 24.12
C TYR A 84 -2.31 7.01 25.59
N ARG A 85 -3.34 7.33 26.38
CA ARG A 85 -3.20 7.70 27.81
C ARG A 85 -2.11 8.75 28.08
N LYS A 86 -2.06 9.80 27.26
CA LYS A 86 -1.09 10.90 27.33
C LYS A 86 0.38 10.48 27.13
N LYS A 87 0.62 9.32 26.50
CA LYS A 87 1.95 8.82 26.14
C LYS A 87 2.06 8.65 24.63
N PHE A 88 3.27 8.88 24.10
CA PHE A 88 3.60 8.72 22.69
C PHE A 88 4.46 7.49 22.48
N TRP A 89 4.16 6.76 21.41
CA TRP A 89 5.03 5.74 20.84
C TRP A 89 5.21 6.08 19.37
N LEU A 90 6.45 6.34 18.98
CA LEU A 90 6.83 6.84 17.66
C LEU A 90 7.63 5.76 16.94
N LEU A 91 7.35 5.58 15.65
CA LEU A 91 7.99 4.58 14.80
C LEU A 91 8.28 5.19 13.43
N GLY A 92 9.51 5.05 12.95
CA GLY A 92 9.93 5.64 11.67
C GLY A 92 10.01 7.16 11.72
N VAL A 93 9.65 7.82 10.62
CA VAL A 93 9.67 9.27 10.47
C VAL A 93 8.36 9.85 10.97
N THR A 94 8.38 10.51 12.13
CA THR A 94 7.19 11.12 12.74
C THR A 94 7.42 12.60 13.06
N PRO A 95 6.35 13.42 13.15
CA PRO A 95 6.43 14.73 13.76
C PRO A 95 6.87 14.64 15.24
N THR A 96 7.28 15.77 15.80
CA THR A 96 7.60 15.88 17.24
C THR A 96 6.33 15.70 18.09
N GLU A 97 6.47 15.34 19.37
CA GLU A 97 5.31 15.19 20.27
C GLU A 97 4.43 16.45 20.35
N ALA A 98 5.04 17.64 20.30
CA ALA A 98 4.30 18.90 20.28
C ALA A 98 3.46 19.05 19.00
N GLN A 99 4.03 18.71 17.84
CA GLN A 99 3.32 18.72 16.56
C GLN A 99 2.23 17.65 16.51
N ILE A 100 2.48 16.47 17.06
CA ILE A 100 1.45 15.42 17.12
C ILE A 100 0.27 15.89 17.98
N LYS A 101 0.52 16.55 19.13
CA LYS A 101 -0.56 17.13 19.94
C LYS A 101 -1.39 18.14 19.17
N ASP A 102 -0.73 19.09 18.52
CA ASP A 102 -1.37 20.10 17.68
C ASP A 102 -2.26 19.47 16.60
N ILE A 103 -1.76 18.45 15.90
CA ILE A 103 -2.53 17.69 14.90
C ILE A 103 -3.73 16.97 15.54
N THR A 104 -3.55 16.34 16.71
CA THR A 104 -4.66 15.64 17.39
C THR A 104 -5.73 16.59 17.91
N GLU A 105 -5.34 17.78 18.38
CA GLU A 105 -6.27 18.83 18.82
C GLU A 105 -7.07 19.36 17.62
N TRP A 106 -6.40 19.64 16.50
CA TRP A 106 -7.05 20.01 15.25
C TRP A 106 -8.04 18.94 14.75
N LEU A 107 -7.66 17.66 14.77
CA LEU A 107 -8.56 16.56 14.39
C LEU A 107 -9.79 16.48 15.29
N LEU A 108 -9.65 16.69 16.60
CA LEU A 108 -10.78 16.67 17.53
C LEU A 108 -11.70 17.87 17.33
N GLU A 109 -11.15 19.05 17.08
CA GLU A 109 -11.92 20.29 16.88
C GLU A 109 -12.77 20.25 15.61
N TYR A 110 -12.22 19.74 14.50
CA TYR A 110 -12.87 19.80 13.18
C TYR A 110 -13.46 18.48 12.69
N HIS A 111 -13.03 17.34 13.24
CA HIS A 111 -13.40 16.00 12.74
C HIS A 111 -13.85 15.02 13.84
N GLY A 112 -14.06 15.49 15.08
CA GLY A 112 -14.40 14.63 16.22
C GLY A 112 -15.70 13.84 16.11
N GLU A 113 -16.65 14.25 15.27
CA GLU A 113 -17.92 13.54 15.04
C GLU A 113 -17.91 12.59 13.84
N SER A 114 -16.77 12.43 13.15
CA SER A 114 -16.67 11.63 11.90
C SER A 114 -16.26 10.16 12.08
N THR A 115 -16.25 9.64 13.31
CA THR A 115 -15.81 8.26 13.64
C THR A 115 -16.97 7.33 13.99
#